data_AF-Y0KIW2-F1
#
_entry.id   AF-Y0KIW2-F1
#
_cell.length_a   1.000
_cell.length_b   1.000
_cell.length_c   1.000
_cell.angle_alpha   90.00
_cell.angle_beta   90.00
_cell.angle_gamma   90.00
#
_symmetry.space_group_name_H-M   'P 1'
#
loop_
_entity.id
_entity.type
_entity.pdbx_description
1 polymer ?
#
loop_
_entity_poly.entity_id
_entity_poly.type
_entity_poly.pdbx_seq_one_letter_code
_entity_poly.pdbx_strand_id
1 'polypeptide(L)'
;MKKISSLKPFIVFATLSWFSFSAQSQTLTTLKEMVEQVISANPEVQVKYHEYTGAGYERDVVKGGYLPKADIVSSYRRQEDMDGGFSRRNGTAIPRSNNELVLRQMIFDGFATPNEVSRLGHAQRVRYYELQSAMQNTTLEFVRSYIDTLRYRQLTEYAKTNYVIHKQYHDKIKERVDAGVARRVDLEQASGRLALAEANLLTETTNLYEVTARVQRLLGELPPETLEMPAFVAGEIAPSPTEALQVAYLSNPDLLSTIEDIQATQKEVKTKEARYLPRFDLQARKNLGTSSDGENSTSAADLLELTMNFNLFNGFSDKAAVSQTLEKLNRSNDLRDKACIDTRQIVTIAYNDIRQLKEQITYRDQHRASIENAREAYQKQFDIGQRTLLDLLDTENEYFQAKRSYANTEYDLMNAYARLFAGQGQLVNRIGSARQGLPEVKREDYVDAATVCQAVAAVPVTIDKAAILADAKPLNVTNRQLIKPTERTTALAPAAAGACSPEVVTAQVNNWATAWRQKDYDAYIKTYSEKFNPEPPLTRTAWEQQRKQRLSSPGKINLALSNVQVTCEGDKAKATFHQEYSVTNYKLLKQKNSQGCDVCNAKRIATKGFADNVNKTLELEHSSGEWKILRELVNP
;
A
#
# COMPACT_ATOMS: atom_id res chain seq x y z
N MET A 1 51.23 43.76 -22.09
CA MET A 1 52.44 43.87 -22.92
C MET A 1 53.04 42.48 -23.11
N LYS A 2 53.21 42.04 -24.37
CA LYS A 2 54.11 40.96 -24.89
C LYS A 2 53.80 39.51 -24.44
N LYS A 3 53.82 38.47 -25.28
CA LYS A 3 54.01 38.31 -26.74
C LYS A 3 53.62 36.86 -27.11
N ILE A 4 53.18 36.71 -28.34
CA ILE A 4 52.86 35.49 -29.10
C ILE A 4 54.14 34.81 -29.62
N SER A 5 54.13 33.47 -29.72
CA SER A 5 54.79 32.61 -30.75
C SER A 5 54.77 31.14 -30.27
N SER A 6 54.53 30.07 -31.03
CA SER A 6 54.42 29.85 -32.49
C SER A 6 53.92 28.42 -32.71
N LEU A 7 53.02 28.24 -33.69
CA LEU A 7 52.65 26.95 -34.28
C LEU A 7 53.82 26.31 -35.06
N LYS A 8 53.83 24.97 -35.12
CA LYS A 8 54.34 24.19 -36.26
C LYS A 8 53.29 23.16 -36.69
N PRO A 9 53.21 22.85 -38.01
CA PRO A 9 52.13 22.06 -38.60
C PRO A 9 52.47 20.56 -38.61
N PHE A 10 51.47 19.70 -38.51
CA PHE A 10 51.61 18.29 -38.91
C PHE A 10 50.51 17.89 -39.88
N ILE A 11 50.98 17.18 -40.90
CA ILE A 11 50.35 16.82 -42.14
C ILE A 11 49.42 15.62 -41.93
N VAL A 12 48.24 15.74 -42.56
CA VAL A 12 47.31 14.71 -43.09
C VAL A 12 47.72 13.25 -42.92
N PHE A 13 46.89 12.48 -42.21
CA PHE A 13 46.57 11.10 -42.56
C PHE A 13 45.04 10.92 -42.47
N ALA A 14 44.38 11.01 -43.62
CA ALA A 14 42.98 10.64 -43.76
C ALA A 14 42.90 9.11 -43.87
N THR A 15 42.81 8.42 -42.74
CA THR A 15 42.41 7.02 -42.71
C THR A 15 40.88 6.98 -42.78
N LEU A 16 40.35 6.55 -43.94
CA LEU A 16 38.99 6.07 -44.05
C LEU A 16 38.83 4.87 -43.10
N SER A 17 38.34 5.13 -41.90
CA SER A 17 37.87 4.09 -41.00
C SER A 17 36.56 3.56 -41.57
N TRP A 18 36.62 2.38 -42.20
CA TRP A 18 35.45 1.54 -42.37
C TRP A 18 34.78 1.40 -41.01
N PHE A 19 33.62 2.02 -40.84
CA PHE A 19 32.68 1.67 -39.79
C PHE A 19 32.23 0.24 -40.05
N SER A 20 32.97 -0.73 -39.52
CA SER A 20 32.44 -2.05 -39.27
C SER A 20 31.27 -1.85 -38.32
N PHE A 21 30.06 -1.93 -38.87
CA PHE A 21 28.87 -2.26 -38.09
C PHE A 21 29.17 -3.61 -37.46
N SER A 22 29.74 -3.60 -36.24
CA SER A 22 29.68 -4.73 -35.36
C SER A 22 28.20 -4.96 -35.13
N ALA A 23 27.63 -5.94 -35.84
CA ALA A 23 26.40 -6.56 -35.41
C ALA A 23 26.67 -7.02 -33.98
N GLN A 24 26.22 -6.23 -33.00
CA GLN A 24 26.08 -6.71 -31.64
C GLN A 24 25.09 -7.85 -31.75
N SER A 25 25.63 -9.07 -31.76
CA SER A 25 24.90 -10.26 -31.38
C SER A 25 24.20 -9.88 -30.09
N GLN A 26 22.88 -9.74 -30.13
CA GLN A 26 22.07 -9.48 -28.95
C GLN A 26 22.35 -10.62 -27.97
N THR A 27 23.24 -10.39 -27.02
CA THR A 27 23.37 -11.24 -25.85
C THR A 27 21.99 -11.23 -25.21
N LEU A 28 21.36 -12.40 -25.09
CA LEU A 28 20.08 -12.54 -24.38
C LEU A 28 20.24 -11.84 -23.03
N THR A 29 19.61 -10.68 -22.87
CA THR A 29 19.64 -9.95 -21.60
C THR A 29 18.81 -10.77 -20.63
N THR A 30 19.42 -11.21 -19.54
CA THR A 30 18.73 -12.03 -18.55
C THR A 30 17.81 -11.17 -17.69
N LEU A 31 16.77 -11.77 -17.10
CA LEU A 31 15.90 -11.11 -16.12
C LEU A 31 16.74 -10.51 -14.97
N LYS A 32 17.78 -11.23 -14.57
CA LYS A 32 18.73 -10.77 -13.55
C LYS A 32 19.39 -9.44 -13.94
N GLU A 33 19.95 -9.37 -15.14
CA GLU A 33 20.64 -8.16 -15.65
C GLU A 33 19.67 -6.99 -15.77
N MET A 34 18.46 -7.22 -16.27
CA MET A 34 17.44 -6.18 -16.35
C MET A 34 17.04 -5.67 -14.96
N VAL A 35 16.85 -6.56 -13.98
CA VAL A 35 16.55 -6.15 -12.61
C VAL A 35 17.71 -5.38 -11.99
N GLU A 36 18.96 -5.79 -12.22
CA GLU A 36 20.15 -5.06 -11.75
C GLU A 36 20.22 -3.64 -12.32
N GLN A 37 19.91 -3.48 -13.62
CA GLN A 37 19.80 -2.17 -14.26
C GLN A 37 18.67 -1.34 -13.63
N VAL A 38 17.49 -1.92 -13.44
CA VAL A 38 16.33 -1.23 -12.83
C VAL A 38 16.67 -0.75 -11.42
N ILE A 39 17.18 -1.61 -10.53
CA ILE A 39 17.50 -1.19 -9.14
C ILE A 39 18.68 -0.21 -9.06
N SER A 40 19.54 -0.18 -10.09
CA SER A 40 20.71 0.70 -10.13
C SER A 40 20.45 2.04 -10.80
N ALA A 41 19.47 2.14 -11.69
CA ALA A 41 19.18 3.35 -12.45
C ALA A 41 17.82 4.00 -12.12
N ASN A 42 16.85 3.25 -11.57
CA ASN A 42 15.51 3.75 -11.32
C ASN A 42 15.52 4.95 -10.33
N PRO A 43 14.88 6.09 -10.68
CA PRO A 43 14.87 7.28 -9.84
C PRO A 43 14.32 7.08 -8.43
N GLU A 44 13.30 6.23 -8.24
CA GLU A 44 12.70 5.96 -6.93
C GLU A 44 13.71 5.29 -5.99
N VAL A 45 14.49 4.35 -6.52
CA VAL A 45 15.57 3.70 -5.77
C VAL A 45 16.73 4.67 -5.51
N GLN A 46 17.07 5.55 -6.48
CA GLN A 46 18.11 6.56 -6.27
C GLN A 46 17.75 7.57 -5.17
N VAL A 47 16.49 8.00 -5.09
CA VAL A 47 16.03 8.88 -4.00
C VAL A 47 16.31 8.23 -2.65
N LYS A 48 15.94 6.96 -2.47
CA LYS A 48 16.20 6.22 -1.23
C LYS A 48 17.69 6.00 -0.95
N TYR A 49 18.47 5.79 -1.99
CA TYR A 49 19.92 5.68 -1.86
C TYR A 49 20.54 6.99 -1.35
N HIS A 50 20.16 8.13 -1.93
CA HIS A 50 20.65 9.44 -1.47
C HIS A 50 20.17 9.80 -0.06
N GLU A 51 18.93 9.42 0.31
CA GLU A 51 18.45 9.54 1.70
C GLU A 51 19.30 8.73 2.68
N TYR A 52 19.66 7.48 2.33
CA TYR A 52 20.55 6.64 3.13
C TYR A 52 21.96 7.21 3.26
N THR A 53 22.57 7.65 2.16
CA THR A 53 23.90 8.28 2.17
C THR A 53 23.87 9.58 2.97
N GLY A 54 22.84 10.41 2.78
CA GLY A 54 22.64 11.65 3.53
C GLY A 54 22.52 11.43 5.04
N ALA A 55 21.78 10.39 5.47
CA ALA A 55 21.69 10.03 6.88
C ALA A 55 23.04 9.61 7.49
N GLY A 56 23.94 9.03 6.69
CA GLY A 56 25.33 8.76 7.08
C GLY A 56 26.10 10.04 7.41
N TYR A 57 25.99 11.06 6.56
CA TYR A 57 26.61 12.37 6.79
C TYR A 57 25.96 13.12 7.96
N GLU A 58 24.64 13.01 8.15
CA GLU A 58 23.96 13.61 9.31
C GLU A 58 24.50 13.05 10.64
N ARG A 59 24.76 11.74 10.71
CA ARG A 59 25.42 11.12 11.85
C ARG A 59 26.83 11.67 12.07
N ASP A 60 27.60 11.86 11.00
CA ASP A 60 28.97 12.37 11.11
C ASP A 60 29.02 13.85 11.51
N VAL A 61 28.01 14.66 11.14
CA VAL A 61 27.82 16.04 11.65
C VAL A 61 27.71 16.04 13.18
N VAL A 62 26.94 15.13 13.76
CA VAL A 62 26.81 15.02 15.22
C VAL A 62 28.07 14.45 15.88
N LYS A 63 28.78 13.53 15.23
CA LYS A 63 30.10 13.06 15.72
C LYS A 63 31.12 14.21 15.82
N GLY A 64 30.96 15.28 15.04
CA GLY A 64 31.73 16.51 15.20
C GLY A 64 31.61 17.13 16.61
N GLY A 65 30.55 16.81 17.37
CA GLY A 65 30.40 17.20 18.78
C GLY A 65 31.45 16.60 19.72
N TYR A 66 32.11 15.49 19.33
CA TYR A 66 33.23 14.93 20.09
C TYR A 66 34.54 15.69 19.88
N LEU A 67 34.62 16.50 18.83
CA LEU A 67 35.84 17.20 18.43
C LEU A 67 35.83 18.65 18.92
N PRO A 68 37.01 19.28 19.06
CA PRO A 68 37.08 20.68 19.48
C PRO A 68 36.61 21.57 18.33
N LYS A 69 35.91 22.65 18.69
CA LYS A 69 35.58 23.74 17.77
C LYS A 69 36.60 24.86 17.92
N ALA A 70 37.03 25.42 16.80
CA ALA A 70 38.00 26.49 16.73
C ALA A 70 37.44 27.64 15.89
N ASP A 71 37.22 28.79 16.52
CA ASP A 71 36.63 29.96 15.90
C ASP A 71 37.53 31.17 16.11
N ILE A 72 37.69 32.02 15.08
CA ILE A 72 38.27 33.35 15.25
C ILE A 72 37.11 34.33 15.46
N VAL A 73 37.07 34.97 16.62
CA VAL A 73 36.09 36.01 16.94
C VAL A 73 36.78 37.36 16.84
N SER A 74 36.41 38.13 15.83
CA SER A 74 36.82 39.52 15.69
C SER A 74 35.67 40.43 16.13
N SER A 75 35.94 41.32 17.07
CA SER A 75 34.97 42.26 17.58
C SER A 75 35.48 43.68 17.39
N TYR A 76 34.59 44.56 16.95
CA TYR A 76 34.79 46.00 16.94
C TYR A 76 33.68 46.64 17.75
N ARG A 77 34.04 47.56 18.65
CA ARG A 77 33.12 48.22 19.56
C ARG A 77 33.45 49.70 19.65
N ARG A 78 32.39 50.51 19.64
CA ARG A 78 32.42 51.90 20.07
C ARG A 78 31.39 52.05 21.19
N GLN A 79 31.82 52.53 22.34
CA GLN A 79 30.99 52.68 23.53
C GLN A 79 31.14 54.11 24.05
N GLU A 80 30.05 54.67 24.57
CA GLU A 80 30.05 55.96 25.27
C GLU A 80 30.66 55.79 26.67
N ASP A 81 31.56 56.71 27.04
CA ASP A 81 32.17 56.73 28.37
C ASP A 81 31.17 57.30 29.38
N MET A 82 30.62 56.44 30.24
CA MET A 82 29.77 56.85 31.37
C MET A 82 30.67 57.26 32.54
N ASP A 83 30.84 58.57 32.73
CA ASP A 83 31.57 59.15 33.87
C ASP A 83 30.64 59.19 35.11
N GLY A 84 30.54 58.05 35.80
CA GLY A 84 29.67 57.88 36.97
C GLY A 84 30.42 57.45 38.22
N GLY A 85 31.14 58.37 38.88
CA GLY A 85 31.46 58.44 40.32
C GLY A 85 32.19 57.28 41.03
N PHE A 86 32.09 56.04 40.57
CA PHE A 86 32.88 54.91 41.03
C PHE A 86 34.17 54.88 40.21
N SER A 87 35.13 55.71 40.64
CA SER A 87 36.41 55.85 39.97
C SER A 87 37.03 54.48 39.65
N ARG A 88 37.31 54.33 38.36
CA ARG A 88 38.26 53.42 37.72
C ARG A 88 39.60 53.42 38.48
N ARG A 89 39.70 52.79 39.65
CA ARG A 89 40.94 52.83 40.45
C ARG A 89 42.12 52.14 39.75
N ASN A 90 41.86 51.25 38.78
CA ASN A 90 42.87 50.58 37.95
C ASN A 90 42.46 50.56 36.46
N GLY A 91 41.83 51.63 35.95
CA GLY A 91 41.16 51.67 34.64
C GLY A 91 41.93 51.04 33.47
N THR A 92 41.57 49.81 33.11
CA THR A 92 41.94 49.23 31.83
C THR A 92 40.81 49.48 30.86
N ALA A 93 41.07 50.22 29.77
CA ALA A 93 40.04 50.44 28.77
C ALA A 93 39.69 49.09 28.13
N ILE A 94 38.40 48.89 27.82
CA ILE A 94 37.99 47.74 27.01
C ILE A 94 38.41 48.07 25.58
N PRO A 95 39.14 47.19 24.88
CA PRO A 95 39.63 47.49 23.55
C PRO A 95 38.49 47.73 22.55
N ARG A 96 38.67 48.75 21.70
CA ARG A 96 37.79 49.05 20.56
C ARG A 96 37.81 47.97 19.50
N SER A 97 38.92 47.26 19.32
CA SER A 97 38.99 46.07 18.47
C SER A 97 39.69 44.94 19.19
N ASN A 98 39.13 43.72 19.13
CA ASN A 98 39.74 42.54 19.71
C ASN A 98 39.56 41.33 18.78
N ASN A 99 40.66 40.66 18.48
CA ASN A 99 40.68 39.43 17.69
C ASN A 99 41.13 38.28 18.59
N GLU A 100 40.25 37.31 18.83
CA GLU A 100 40.54 36.17 19.69
C GLU A 100 40.33 34.85 18.94
N LEU A 101 41.24 33.89 19.16
CA LEU A 101 41.01 32.50 18.81
C LEU A 101 40.30 31.84 20.00
N VAL A 102 39.09 31.32 19.77
CA VAL A 102 38.29 30.61 20.75
C VAL A 102 38.28 29.13 20.40
N LEU A 103 38.84 28.32 21.30
CA LEU A 103 38.74 26.87 21.25
C LEU A 103 37.71 26.40 22.28
N ARG A 104 36.74 25.59 21.87
CA ARG A 104 35.73 25.00 22.75
C ARG A 104 35.66 23.49 22.54
N GLN A 105 35.86 22.73 23.61
CA GLN A 105 35.71 21.29 23.63
C GLN A 105 34.64 20.90 24.65
N MET A 106 33.60 20.20 24.22
CA MET A 106 32.68 19.55 25.16
C MET A 106 33.42 18.37 25.80
N ILE A 107 33.43 18.33 27.13
CA ILE A 107 34.00 17.22 27.91
C ILE A 107 32.91 16.23 28.31
N PHE A 108 31.74 16.76 28.72
CA PHE A 108 30.60 15.95 29.11
C PHE A 108 29.30 16.74 28.91
N ASP A 109 28.25 16.10 28.45
CA ASP A 109 26.94 16.74 28.19
C ASP A 109 25.77 15.90 28.68
N GLY A 110 25.96 15.11 29.75
CA GLY A 110 24.92 14.20 30.23
C GLY A 110 24.71 12.98 29.33
N PHE A 111 25.71 12.63 28.51
CA PHE A 111 25.62 11.62 27.46
C PHE A 111 24.65 11.98 26.32
N ALA A 112 24.36 13.26 26.09
CA ALA A 112 23.48 13.67 24.99
C ALA A 112 24.10 13.35 23.63
N THR A 113 25.36 13.72 23.40
CA THR A 113 26.10 13.46 22.14
C THR A 113 26.20 11.96 21.81
N PRO A 114 26.63 11.06 22.72
CA PRO A 114 26.66 9.62 22.41
C PRO A 114 25.29 9.01 22.14
N ASN A 115 24.25 9.43 22.85
CA ASN A 115 22.90 8.98 22.56
C ASN A 115 22.40 9.51 21.21
N GLU A 116 22.74 10.74 20.83
CA GLU A 116 22.36 11.33 19.54
C GLU A 116 23.09 10.66 18.36
N VAL A 117 24.38 10.33 18.52
CA VAL A 117 25.13 9.55 17.51
C VAL A 117 24.53 8.15 17.37
N SER A 118 24.14 7.51 18.47
CA SER A 118 23.45 6.21 18.43
C SER A 118 22.08 6.32 17.77
N ARG A 119 21.28 7.36 18.09
CA ARG A 119 19.99 7.66 17.45
C ARG A 119 20.14 7.76 15.94
N LEU A 120 21.08 8.57 15.47
CA LEU A 120 21.32 8.76 14.04
C LEU A 120 21.93 7.52 13.38
N GLY A 121 22.66 6.69 14.12
CA GLY A 121 23.09 5.36 13.67
C GLY A 121 21.91 4.44 13.35
N HIS A 122 20.93 4.34 14.26
CA HIS A 122 19.69 3.62 14.01
C HIS A 122 18.84 4.28 12.91
N ALA A 123 18.73 5.61 12.88
CA ALA A 123 18.02 6.33 11.81
C ALA A 123 18.64 6.08 10.42
N GLN A 124 19.96 5.98 10.31
CA GLN A 124 20.63 5.57 9.08
C GLN A 124 20.25 4.13 8.69
N ARG A 125 20.13 3.21 9.65
CA ARG A 125 19.63 1.84 9.40
C ARG A 125 18.17 1.80 8.97
N VAL A 126 17.31 2.70 9.49
CA VAL A 126 15.94 2.89 8.96
C VAL A 126 16.00 3.21 7.47
N ARG A 127 16.80 4.21 7.06
CA ARG A 127 16.96 4.57 5.64
C ARG A 127 17.53 3.44 4.78
N TYR A 128 18.43 2.63 5.34
CA TYR A 128 18.94 1.44 4.68
C TYR A 128 17.82 0.44 4.37
N TYR A 129 16.97 0.12 5.36
CA TYR A 129 15.87 -0.81 5.14
C TYR A 129 14.75 -0.23 4.26
N GLU A 130 14.50 1.08 4.30
CA GLU A 130 13.62 1.77 3.35
C GLU A 130 14.15 1.68 1.91
N LEU A 131 15.48 1.79 1.71
CA LEU A 131 16.11 1.55 0.41
C LEU A 131 15.90 0.10 -0.05
N GLN A 132 16.12 -0.87 0.84
CA GLN A 132 15.88 -2.28 0.52
C GLN A 132 14.40 -2.53 0.17
N SER A 133 13.46 -1.93 0.89
CA SER A 133 12.02 -1.99 0.57
C SER A 133 11.72 -1.41 -0.81
N ALA A 134 12.27 -0.22 -1.12
CA ALA A 134 12.12 0.38 -2.45
C ALA A 134 12.68 -0.53 -3.54
N MET A 135 13.84 -1.17 -3.32
CA MET A 135 14.38 -2.15 -4.25
C MET A 135 13.42 -3.34 -4.45
N GLN A 136 12.82 -3.89 -3.39
CA GLN A 136 11.84 -4.98 -3.51
C GLN A 136 10.59 -4.55 -4.27
N ASN A 137 10.06 -3.37 -3.98
CA ASN A 137 8.83 -2.85 -4.58
C ASN A 137 9.02 -2.51 -6.07
N THR A 138 10.10 -1.81 -6.42
CA THR A 138 10.43 -1.51 -7.82
C THR A 138 10.73 -2.80 -8.60
N THR A 139 11.41 -3.77 -7.98
CA THR A 139 11.64 -5.09 -8.60
C THR A 139 10.33 -5.84 -8.82
N LEU A 140 9.42 -5.84 -7.85
CA LEU A 140 8.11 -6.46 -7.98
C LEU A 140 7.29 -5.82 -9.10
N GLU A 141 7.31 -4.49 -9.21
CA GLU A 141 6.63 -3.78 -10.29
C GLU A 141 7.21 -4.13 -11.66
N PHE A 142 8.54 -4.18 -11.77
CA PHE A 142 9.23 -4.58 -12.99
C PHE A 142 8.93 -6.03 -13.37
N VAL A 143 9.08 -6.97 -12.43
CA VAL A 143 8.82 -8.40 -12.66
C VAL A 143 7.37 -8.65 -13.06
N ARG A 144 6.40 -7.96 -12.46
CA ARG A 144 4.99 -8.05 -12.90
C ARG A 144 4.82 -7.57 -14.34
N SER A 145 5.45 -6.45 -14.70
CA SER A 145 5.40 -5.90 -16.05
C SER A 145 6.09 -6.82 -17.06
N TYR A 146 7.17 -7.48 -16.66
CA TYR A 146 7.90 -8.48 -17.43
C TYR A 146 7.04 -9.73 -17.69
N ILE A 147 6.42 -10.27 -16.64
CA ILE A 147 5.49 -11.42 -16.72
C ILE A 147 4.27 -11.06 -17.58
N ASP A 148 3.72 -9.86 -17.40
CA ASP A 148 2.59 -9.39 -18.20
C ASP A 148 2.97 -9.20 -19.67
N THR A 149 4.22 -8.84 -19.98
CA THR A 149 4.73 -8.78 -21.36
C THR A 149 4.77 -10.18 -21.98
N LEU A 150 5.27 -11.19 -21.27
CA LEU A 150 5.19 -12.60 -21.70
C LEU A 150 3.74 -13.02 -21.95
N ARG A 151 2.83 -12.70 -21.00
CA ARG A 151 1.40 -12.97 -21.10
C ARG A 151 0.79 -12.37 -22.35
N TYR A 152 0.89 -11.07 -22.54
CA TYR A 152 0.21 -10.40 -23.66
C TYR A 152 0.85 -10.70 -25.01
N ARG A 153 2.14 -11.07 -25.09
CA ARG A 153 2.73 -11.65 -26.31
C ARG A 153 2.05 -12.97 -26.68
N GLN A 154 1.89 -13.87 -25.72
CA GLN A 154 1.23 -15.15 -25.95
C GLN A 154 -0.26 -15.00 -26.26
N LEU A 155 -0.97 -14.14 -25.53
CA LEU A 155 -2.40 -13.88 -25.79
C LEU A 155 -2.63 -13.22 -27.15
N THR A 156 -1.75 -12.30 -27.56
CA THR A 156 -1.78 -11.72 -28.90
C THR A 156 -1.60 -12.80 -29.96
N GLU A 157 -0.71 -13.76 -29.76
CA GLU A 157 -0.53 -14.87 -30.70
C GLU A 157 -1.76 -15.78 -30.79
N TYR A 158 -2.39 -16.06 -29.66
CA TYR A 158 -3.67 -16.79 -29.63
C TYR A 158 -4.78 -16.02 -30.35
N ALA A 159 -4.86 -14.70 -30.15
CA ALA A 159 -5.86 -13.85 -30.80
C ALA A 159 -5.63 -13.75 -32.31
N LYS A 160 -4.37 -13.64 -32.77
CA LYS A 160 -3.99 -13.69 -34.19
C LYS A 160 -4.44 -15.01 -34.83
N THR A 161 -4.12 -16.14 -34.18
CA THR A 161 -4.52 -17.45 -34.66
C THR A 161 -6.04 -17.57 -34.76
N ASN A 162 -6.77 -17.13 -33.72
CA ASN A 162 -8.22 -17.16 -33.70
C ASN A 162 -8.84 -16.30 -34.81
N TYR A 163 -8.32 -15.08 -35.03
CA TYR A 163 -8.72 -14.20 -36.12
C TYR A 163 -8.51 -14.85 -37.50
N VAL A 164 -7.33 -15.42 -37.75
CA VAL A 164 -7.01 -16.07 -39.03
C VAL A 164 -7.97 -17.23 -39.31
N ILE A 165 -8.25 -18.07 -38.30
CA ILE A 165 -9.18 -19.19 -38.43
C ILE A 165 -10.60 -18.70 -38.75
N HIS A 166 -11.10 -17.71 -38.01
CA HIS A 166 -12.43 -17.14 -38.24
C HIS A 166 -12.54 -16.47 -39.61
N LYS A 167 -11.47 -15.82 -40.08
CA LYS A 167 -11.41 -15.20 -41.39
C LYS A 167 -11.47 -16.25 -42.51
N GLN A 168 -10.71 -17.33 -42.38
CA GLN A 168 -10.74 -18.43 -43.35
C GLN A 168 -12.11 -19.11 -43.43
N TYR A 169 -12.78 -19.34 -42.29
CA TYR A 169 -14.13 -19.90 -42.29
C TYR A 169 -15.18 -18.94 -42.85
N HIS A 170 -15.07 -17.64 -42.54
CA HIS A 170 -15.92 -16.60 -43.13
C HIS A 170 -15.82 -16.60 -44.66
N ASP A 171 -14.60 -16.62 -45.21
CA ASP A 171 -14.36 -16.62 -46.65
C ASP A 171 -14.94 -17.89 -47.31
N LYS A 172 -14.75 -19.06 -46.70
CA LYS A 172 -15.37 -20.33 -47.17
C LYS A 172 -16.90 -20.29 -47.17
N ILE A 173 -17.52 -19.65 -46.17
CA ILE A 173 -18.99 -19.49 -46.12
C ILE A 173 -19.46 -18.56 -47.22
N LYS A 174 -18.75 -17.44 -47.40
CA LYS A 174 -19.06 -16.47 -48.43
C LYS A 174 -19.06 -17.14 -49.81
N GLU A 175 -18.04 -17.91 -50.14
CA GLU A 175 -17.98 -18.70 -51.38
C GLU A 175 -19.18 -19.64 -51.54
N ARG A 176 -19.57 -20.36 -50.48
CA ARG A 176 -20.73 -21.26 -50.51
C ARG A 176 -22.07 -20.53 -50.66
N VAL A 177 -22.23 -19.37 -50.03
CA VAL A 177 -23.42 -18.53 -50.18
C VAL A 177 -23.49 -17.93 -51.58
N ASP A 178 -22.37 -17.45 -52.11
CA ASP A 178 -22.27 -16.89 -53.46
C ASP A 178 -22.54 -17.97 -54.54
N ALA A 179 -22.16 -19.22 -54.28
CA ALA A 179 -22.50 -20.37 -55.11
C ALA A 179 -23.95 -20.91 -54.91
N GLY A 180 -24.73 -20.32 -54.00
CA GLY A 180 -26.12 -20.70 -53.73
C GLY A 180 -26.31 -22.00 -52.93
N VAL A 181 -25.24 -22.54 -52.34
CA VAL A 181 -25.23 -23.81 -51.59
C VAL A 181 -25.25 -23.63 -50.06
N ALA A 182 -25.32 -22.38 -49.57
CA ALA A 182 -25.46 -22.04 -48.16
C ALA A 182 -26.44 -20.86 -47.95
N ARG A 183 -26.88 -20.64 -46.70
CA ARG A 183 -27.89 -19.62 -46.38
C ARG A 183 -27.23 -18.29 -46.05
N ARG A 184 -27.85 -17.18 -46.45
CA ARG A 184 -27.33 -15.83 -46.15
C ARG A 184 -27.22 -15.53 -44.65
N VAL A 185 -28.07 -16.13 -43.81
CA VAL A 185 -27.98 -16.02 -42.34
C VAL A 185 -26.69 -16.62 -41.78
N ASP A 186 -26.17 -17.69 -42.40
CA ASP A 186 -24.94 -18.33 -41.95
C ASP A 186 -23.73 -17.40 -42.20
N LEU A 187 -23.77 -16.61 -43.29
CA LEU A 187 -22.77 -15.57 -43.58
C LEU A 187 -22.82 -14.40 -42.59
N GLU A 188 -24.01 -13.93 -42.21
CA GLU A 188 -24.16 -12.88 -41.20
C GLU A 188 -23.62 -13.33 -39.83
N GLN A 189 -23.91 -14.57 -39.42
CA GLN A 189 -23.38 -15.14 -38.18
C GLN A 189 -21.85 -15.24 -38.20
N ALA A 190 -21.28 -15.74 -39.29
CA ALA A 190 -19.83 -15.81 -39.46
C ALA A 190 -19.18 -14.43 -39.46
N SER A 191 -19.82 -13.43 -40.08
CA SER A 191 -19.35 -12.04 -40.07
C SER A 191 -19.32 -11.48 -38.65
N GLY A 192 -20.35 -11.77 -37.83
CA GLY A 192 -20.37 -11.40 -36.42
C GLY A 192 -19.26 -12.06 -35.59
N ARG A 193 -18.97 -13.35 -35.83
CA ARG A 193 -17.86 -14.07 -35.15
C ARG A 193 -16.49 -13.55 -35.57
N LEU A 194 -16.30 -13.24 -36.86
CA LEU A 194 -15.09 -12.60 -37.36
C LEU A 194 -14.86 -11.23 -36.72
N ALA A 195 -15.89 -10.38 -36.67
CA ALA A 195 -15.81 -9.06 -36.04
C ALA A 195 -15.45 -9.15 -34.54
N LEU A 196 -15.98 -10.16 -33.82
CA LEU A 196 -15.58 -10.43 -32.44
C LEU A 196 -14.10 -10.85 -32.33
N ALA A 197 -13.62 -11.69 -33.25
CA ALA A 197 -12.22 -12.09 -33.28
C ALA A 197 -11.26 -10.92 -33.56
N GLU A 198 -11.64 -10.02 -34.48
CA GLU A 198 -10.92 -8.76 -34.76
C GLU A 198 -10.86 -7.84 -33.53
N ALA A 199 -11.99 -7.66 -32.83
CA ALA A 199 -12.06 -6.85 -31.61
C ALA A 199 -11.17 -7.42 -30.49
N ASN A 200 -11.15 -8.75 -30.32
CA ASN A 200 -10.27 -9.42 -29.37
C ASN A 200 -8.80 -9.22 -29.75
N LEU A 201 -8.43 -9.33 -31.02
CA LEU A 201 -7.06 -9.08 -31.49
C LEU A 201 -6.62 -7.63 -31.22
N LEU A 202 -7.48 -6.65 -31.49
CA LEU A 202 -7.20 -5.24 -31.20
C LEU A 202 -7.02 -5.02 -29.69
N THR A 203 -7.80 -5.70 -28.86
CA THR A 203 -7.69 -5.61 -27.39
C THR A 203 -6.34 -6.15 -26.91
N GLU A 204 -5.95 -7.36 -27.34
CA GLU A 204 -4.69 -7.96 -26.87
C GLU A 204 -3.45 -7.21 -27.39
N THR A 205 -3.50 -6.67 -28.61
CA THR A 205 -2.42 -5.83 -29.15
C THR A 205 -2.30 -4.50 -28.41
N THR A 206 -3.42 -3.89 -27.99
CA THR A 206 -3.42 -2.69 -27.14
C THR A 206 -2.83 -3.00 -25.77
N ASN A 207 -3.25 -4.10 -25.13
CA ASN A 207 -2.69 -4.53 -23.84
C ASN A 207 -1.18 -4.77 -23.93
N LEU A 208 -0.71 -5.42 -25.00
CA LEU A 208 0.72 -5.63 -25.24
C LEU A 208 1.48 -4.29 -25.37
N TYR A 209 0.92 -3.31 -26.07
CA TYR A 209 1.51 -1.98 -26.18
C TYR A 209 1.62 -1.29 -24.81
N GLU A 210 0.56 -1.34 -23.99
CA GLU A 210 0.54 -0.74 -22.65
C GLU A 210 1.61 -1.34 -21.72
N VAL A 211 1.75 -2.67 -21.68
CA VAL A 211 2.76 -3.31 -20.83
C VAL A 211 4.17 -3.08 -21.34
N THR A 212 4.36 -3.02 -22.66
CA THR A 212 5.65 -2.68 -23.28
C THR A 212 6.09 -1.27 -22.89
N ALA A 213 5.17 -0.29 -22.91
CA ALA A 213 5.45 1.06 -22.45
C ALA A 213 5.78 1.12 -20.94
N ARG A 214 5.14 0.27 -20.14
CA ARG A 214 5.43 0.17 -18.69
C ARG A 214 6.84 -0.39 -18.44
N VAL A 215 7.24 -1.42 -19.17
CA VAL A 215 8.61 -1.96 -19.11
C VAL A 215 9.61 -0.89 -19.54
N GLN A 216 9.33 -0.17 -20.64
CA GLN A 216 10.18 0.93 -21.10
C GLN A 216 10.35 2.04 -20.07
N ARG A 217 9.30 2.38 -19.32
CA ARG A 217 9.39 3.36 -18.22
C ARG A 217 10.32 2.90 -17.10
N LEU A 218 10.33 1.60 -16.78
CA LEU A 218 11.10 1.04 -15.66
C LEU A 218 12.55 0.74 -16.04
N LEU A 219 12.78 0.17 -17.24
CA LEU A 219 14.09 -0.25 -17.73
C LEU A 219 14.84 0.86 -18.47
N GLY A 220 14.11 1.79 -19.10
CA GLY A 220 14.64 2.86 -19.95
C GLY A 220 14.71 2.51 -21.44
N GLU A 221 14.52 1.23 -21.79
CA GLU A 221 14.56 0.73 -23.17
C GLU A 221 13.41 -0.27 -23.42
N LEU A 222 13.15 -0.58 -24.69
CA LEU A 222 12.11 -1.55 -25.06
C LEU A 222 12.54 -2.97 -24.66
N PRO A 223 11.62 -3.82 -24.17
CA PRO A 223 11.93 -5.21 -23.88
C PRO A 223 12.36 -5.95 -25.16
N PRO A 224 13.37 -6.84 -25.09
CA PRO A 224 13.74 -7.71 -26.22
C PRO A 224 12.55 -8.52 -26.74
N GLU A 225 12.55 -8.89 -28.02
CA GLU A 225 11.47 -9.68 -28.65
C GLU A 225 11.31 -11.06 -27.99
N THR A 226 12.40 -11.66 -27.54
CA THR A 226 12.41 -12.92 -26.79
C THR A 226 12.78 -12.65 -25.33
N LEU A 227 11.96 -13.14 -24.42
CA LEU A 227 12.14 -13.03 -22.98
C LEU A 227 12.23 -14.43 -22.38
N GLU A 228 13.14 -14.61 -21.42
CA GLU A 228 13.25 -15.87 -20.69
C GLU A 228 12.13 -16.02 -19.65
N MET A 229 11.71 -17.26 -19.38
CA MET A 229 10.76 -17.52 -18.31
C MET A 229 11.43 -17.34 -16.95
N PRO A 230 10.79 -16.64 -15.98
CA PRO A 230 11.43 -16.37 -14.69
C PRO A 230 11.73 -17.64 -13.87
N ALA A 231 13.00 -17.92 -13.62
CA ALA A 231 13.44 -19.12 -12.92
C ALA A 231 13.06 -19.17 -11.42
N PHE A 232 12.81 -18.02 -10.79
CA PHE A 232 12.46 -17.94 -9.36
C PHE A 232 11.13 -18.66 -9.02
N VAL A 233 10.30 -18.95 -10.02
CA VAL A 233 9.02 -19.66 -9.89
C VAL A 233 9.21 -21.15 -9.59
N ALA A 234 10.38 -21.72 -9.94
CA ALA A 234 10.69 -23.14 -9.73
C ALA A 234 11.13 -23.48 -8.29
N GLY A 235 11.19 -22.50 -7.39
CA GLY A 235 11.63 -22.71 -6.00
C GLY A 235 10.55 -23.28 -5.09
N GLU A 236 10.96 -24.13 -4.15
CA GLU A 236 10.10 -24.53 -3.05
C GLU A 236 9.78 -23.31 -2.18
N ILE A 237 8.50 -23.13 -1.89
CA ILE A 237 8.01 -22.22 -0.84
C ILE A 237 7.97 -22.98 0.48
N ALA A 238 7.93 -22.24 1.60
CA ALA A 238 7.76 -22.87 2.90
C ALA A 238 6.52 -23.79 2.91
N PRO A 239 6.53 -24.92 3.63
CA PRO A 239 5.46 -25.91 3.59
C PRO A 239 4.15 -25.44 4.24
N SER A 240 4.22 -24.40 5.09
CA SER A 240 3.05 -23.83 5.74
C SER A 240 2.98 -22.29 5.58
N PRO A 241 1.75 -21.70 5.56
CA PRO A 241 1.59 -20.24 5.58
C PRO A 241 2.26 -19.59 6.80
N THR A 242 2.30 -20.31 7.92
CA THR A 242 2.93 -19.86 9.17
C THR A 242 4.45 -19.77 9.04
N GLU A 243 5.10 -20.77 8.44
CA GLU A 243 6.55 -20.73 8.18
C GLU A 243 6.90 -19.67 7.13
N ALA A 244 6.07 -19.51 6.09
CA ALA A 244 6.24 -18.43 5.11
C ALA A 244 6.20 -17.04 5.78
N LEU A 245 5.37 -16.88 6.81
CA LEU A 245 5.25 -15.65 7.61
C LEU A 245 6.43 -15.45 8.57
N GLN A 246 6.98 -16.51 9.16
CA GLN A 246 8.20 -16.42 9.99
C GLN A 246 9.38 -15.91 9.16
N VAL A 247 9.54 -16.40 7.93
CA VAL A 247 10.55 -15.90 6.99
C VAL A 247 10.34 -14.40 6.72
N ALA A 248 9.10 -13.97 6.52
CA ALA A 248 8.78 -12.56 6.30
C ALA A 248 9.12 -11.69 7.51
N TYR A 249 8.78 -12.10 8.73
CA TYR A 249 9.11 -11.31 9.92
C TYR A 249 10.62 -11.18 10.17
N LEU A 250 11.42 -12.14 9.70
CA LEU A 250 12.87 -12.09 9.82
C LEU A 250 13.55 -11.24 8.74
N SER A 251 12.97 -11.13 7.54
CA SER A 251 13.66 -10.55 6.38
C SER A 251 12.94 -9.40 5.67
N ASN A 252 11.67 -9.12 5.98
CA ASN A 252 10.93 -8.02 5.38
C ASN A 252 11.53 -6.65 5.77
N PRO A 253 12.01 -5.84 4.81
CA PRO A 253 12.65 -4.56 5.10
C PRO A 253 11.72 -3.52 5.72
N ASP A 254 10.44 -3.49 5.36
CA ASP A 254 9.49 -2.53 5.94
C ASP A 254 9.37 -2.75 7.45
N LEU A 255 9.23 -4.01 7.89
CA LEU A 255 9.21 -4.34 9.32
C LEU A 255 10.54 -3.99 10.00
N LEU A 256 11.67 -4.35 9.39
CA LEU A 256 13.00 -4.07 9.96
C LEU A 256 13.25 -2.56 10.10
N SER A 257 12.77 -1.75 9.18
CA SER A 257 12.84 -0.29 9.28
C SER A 257 12.11 0.23 10.52
N THR A 258 10.92 -0.29 10.83
CA THR A 258 10.16 0.12 12.02
C THR A 258 10.82 -0.31 13.33
N ILE A 259 11.50 -1.47 13.34
CA ILE A 259 12.25 -1.94 14.50
C ILE A 259 13.44 -1.02 14.80
N GLU A 260 14.19 -0.62 13.77
CA GLU A 260 15.28 0.35 13.93
C GLU A 260 14.77 1.75 14.32
N ASP A 261 13.57 2.14 13.88
CA ASP A 261 12.95 3.42 14.28
C ASP A 261 12.59 3.45 15.77
N ILE A 262 12.13 2.32 16.34
CA ILE A 262 11.94 2.18 17.79
C ILE A 262 13.25 2.40 18.52
N GLN A 263 14.34 1.77 18.07
CA GLN A 263 15.67 1.93 18.69
C GLN A 263 16.17 3.38 18.59
N ALA A 264 16.01 4.01 17.42
CA ALA A 264 16.33 5.42 17.24
C ALA A 264 15.55 6.30 18.22
N THR A 265 14.23 6.07 18.34
CA THR A 265 13.37 6.87 19.21
C THR A 265 13.67 6.63 20.70
N GLN A 266 14.05 5.41 21.10
CA GLN A 266 14.55 5.14 22.46
C GLN A 266 15.82 5.95 22.78
N LYS A 267 16.76 6.05 21.83
CA LYS A 267 17.94 6.92 21.98
C LYS A 267 17.59 8.41 21.96
N GLU A 268 16.53 8.81 21.24
CA GLU A 268 15.99 10.17 21.32
C GLU A 268 15.49 10.50 22.73
N VAL A 269 14.78 9.57 23.39
CA VAL A 269 14.34 9.74 24.79
C VAL A 269 15.54 9.96 25.71
N LYS A 270 16.59 9.14 25.59
CA LYS A 270 17.83 9.29 26.37
C LYS A 270 18.53 10.63 26.13
N THR A 271 18.50 11.12 24.89
CA THR A 271 19.02 12.44 24.53
C THR A 271 18.22 13.58 25.16
N LYS A 272 16.90 13.44 25.33
CA LYS A 272 16.08 14.43 26.07
C LYS A 272 16.31 14.34 27.58
N GLU A 273 16.49 13.14 28.13
CA GLU A 273 16.78 12.92 29.55
C GLU A 273 18.14 13.49 29.96
N ALA A 274 19.12 13.52 29.05
CA ALA A 274 20.45 14.08 29.31
C ALA A 274 20.42 15.56 29.75
N ARG A 275 19.34 16.30 29.46
CA ARG A 275 19.15 17.70 29.90
C ARG A 275 19.01 17.86 31.42
N TYR A 276 18.74 16.77 32.14
CA TYR A 276 18.71 16.74 33.61
C TYR A 276 20.09 16.50 34.24
N LEU A 277 21.15 16.41 33.44
CA LEU A 277 22.52 16.25 33.90
C LEU A 277 23.34 17.51 33.60
N PRO A 278 24.42 17.78 34.36
CA PRO A 278 25.30 18.91 34.08
C PRO A 278 26.08 18.71 32.79
N ARG A 279 26.41 19.82 32.13
CA ARG A 279 27.31 19.89 30.98
C ARG A 279 28.62 20.56 31.38
N PHE A 280 29.74 19.99 30.97
CA PHE A 280 31.09 20.51 31.16
C PHE A 280 31.72 20.82 29.80
N ASP A 281 32.12 22.06 29.59
CA ASP A 281 32.85 22.52 28.42
C ASP A 281 34.21 23.09 28.85
N LEU A 282 35.28 22.68 28.18
CA LEU A 282 36.60 23.29 28.28
C LEU A 282 36.69 24.38 27.22
N GLN A 283 36.95 25.62 27.64
CA GLN A 283 37.10 26.75 26.75
C GLN A 283 38.49 27.37 26.92
N ALA A 284 39.19 27.55 25.81
CA ALA A 284 40.43 28.31 25.75
C ALA A 284 40.24 29.52 24.83
N ARG A 285 40.73 30.68 25.26
CA ARG A 285 40.77 31.90 24.45
C ARG A 285 42.20 32.39 24.39
N LYS A 286 42.67 32.66 23.17
CA LYS A 286 43.96 33.25 22.90
C LYS A 286 43.76 34.59 22.21
N ASN A 287 44.28 35.67 22.78
CA ASN A 287 44.25 36.95 22.09
C ASN A 287 45.29 36.97 20.95
N LEU A 288 44.85 37.35 19.75
CA LEU A 288 45.68 37.46 18.56
C LEU A 288 46.02 38.92 18.21
N GLY A 289 45.30 39.89 18.78
CA GLY A 289 45.53 41.31 18.57
C GLY A 289 44.40 42.17 19.11
N THR A 290 44.77 43.23 19.82
CA THR A 290 43.86 44.16 20.48
C THR A 290 44.21 45.60 20.11
N SER A 291 43.28 46.54 20.23
CA SER A 291 43.57 47.96 20.03
C SER A 291 44.41 48.53 21.19
N SER A 292 45.24 49.52 20.88
CA SER A 292 46.21 50.15 21.79
C SER A 292 45.62 50.66 23.12
N ASP A 293 44.35 51.05 23.11
CA ASP A 293 43.64 51.53 24.30
C ASP A 293 43.31 50.41 25.30
N GLY A 294 43.29 49.15 24.87
CA GLY A 294 42.97 47.99 25.69
C GLY A 294 44.08 46.96 25.82
N GLU A 295 45.35 47.30 25.53
CA GLU A 295 46.50 46.37 25.62
C GLU A 295 46.70 45.78 27.02
N ASN A 296 46.50 46.58 28.07
CA ASN A 296 46.61 46.12 29.46
C ASN A 296 45.28 45.60 30.03
N SER A 297 44.27 45.38 29.19
CA SER A 297 42.94 44.95 29.62
C SER A 297 42.89 43.48 29.99
N THR A 298 42.18 43.15 31.08
CA THR A 298 41.81 41.76 31.38
C THR A 298 40.88 41.18 30.31
N SER A 299 40.19 42.04 29.55
CA SER A 299 39.40 41.63 28.38
C SER A 299 40.28 41.18 27.20
N ALA A 300 41.58 41.49 27.24
CA ALA A 300 42.57 41.11 26.25
C ALA A 300 43.48 39.95 26.72
N ALA A 301 43.20 39.36 27.88
CA ALA A 301 44.01 38.27 28.44
C ALA A 301 43.68 36.91 27.81
N ASP A 302 44.66 36.01 27.81
CA ASP A 302 44.43 34.60 27.49
C ASP A 302 43.68 33.93 28.65
N LEU A 303 42.75 33.04 28.31
CA LEU A 303 41.88 32.37 29.28
C LEU A 303 41.83 30.88 29.00
N LEU A 304 41.93 30.07 30.04
CA LEU A 304 41.57 28.66 30.02
C LEU A 304 40.58 28.41 31.15
N GLU A 305 39.36 28.03 30.81
CA GLU A 305 38.28 27.84 31.77
C GLU A 305 37.54 26.51 31.53
N LEU A 306 37.13 25.88 32.63
CA LEU A 306 36.20 24.75 32.62
C LEU A 306 34.85 25.27 33.11
N THR A 307 33.85 25.29 32.24
CA THR A 307 32.52 25.79 32.57
C THR A 307 31.57 24.63 32.83
N MET A 308 30.94 24.63 34.00
CA MET A 308 29.82 23.73 34.30
C MET A 308 28.49 24.47 34.12
N ASN A 309 27.65 23.97 33.22
CA ASN A 309 26.29 24.45 33.03
C ASN A 309 25.31 23.38 33.54
N PHE A 310 24.53 23.72 34.58
CA PHE A 310 23.51 22.84 35.12
C PHE A 310 22.16 23.54 35.20
N ASN A 311 21.20 23.05 34.43
CA ASN A 311 19.85 23.59 34.37
C ASN A 311 19.02 23.04 35.54
N LEU A 312 18.78 23.87 36.56
CA LEU A 312 17.97 23.51 37.73
C LEU A 312 16.47 23.55 37.45
N PHE A 313 16.01 24.50 36.62
CA PHE A 313 14.60 24.69 36.32
C PHE A 313 14.39 25.43 35.00
N ASN A 314 13.62 24.84 34.10
CA ASN A 314 13.34 25.37 32.76
C ASN A 314 11.83 25.44 32.48
N GLY A 315 11.05 25.90 33.46
CA GLY A 315 9.60 26.10 33.30
C GLY A 315 8.82 24.84 32.91
N PHE A 316 9.23 23.66 33.42
CA PHE A 316 8.69 22.33 33.05
C PHE A 316 8.85 21.93 31.56
N SER A 317 9.55 22.71 30.75
CA SER A 317 9.75 22.45 29.32
C SER A 317 10.47 21.12 29.08
N ASP A 318 11.49 20.80 29.88
CA ASP A 318 12.24 19.55 29.74
C ASP A 318 11.37 18.31 30.07
N LYS A 319 10.48 18.43 31.07
CA LYS A 319 9.50 17.37 31.37
C LYS A 319 8.54 17.16 30.20
N ALA A 320 8.03 18.25 29.63
CA ALA A 320 7.14 18.19 28.48
C ALA A 320 7.83 17.62 27.23
N ALA A 321 9.12 17.92 27.02
CA ALA A 321 9.91 17.40 25.90
C ALA A 321 10.17 15.88 26.02
N VAL A 322 10.46 15.39 27.23
CA VAL A 322 10.55 13.94 27.48
C VAL A 322 9.20 13.27 27.24
N SER A 323 8.11 13.80 27.82
CA SER A 323 6.77 13.25 27.60
C SER A 323 6.37 13.25 26.12
N GLN A 324 6.68 14.30 25.36
CA GLN A 324 6.45 14.35 23.91
C GLN A 324 7.20 13.22 23.19
N THR A 325 8.45 12.97 23.58
CA THR A 325 9.29 11.96 22.93
C THR A 325 8.85 10.54 23.31
N LEU A 326 8.32 10.34 24.51
CA LEU A 326 7.66 9.08 24.89
C LEU A 326 6.41 8.81 24.03
N GLU A 327 5.62 9.82 23.69
CA GLU A 327 4.51 9.64 22.74
C GLU A 327 4.99 9.32 21.32
N LYS A 328 6.16 9.83 20.90
CA LYS A 328 6.79 9.39 19.65
C LYS A 328 7.18 7.91 19.72
N LEU A 329 7.70 7.44 20.85
CA LEU A 329 8.04 6.02 21.05
C LEU A 329 6.79 5.13 20.95
N ASN A 330 5.68 5.54 21.55
CA ASN A 330 4.39 4.86 21.40
C ASN A 330 3.97 4.80 19.92
N ARG A 331 4.08 5.93 19.19
CA ARG A 331 3.82 5.96 17.75
C ARG A 331 4.70 4.98 16.97
N SER A 332 6.01 4.88 17.28
CA SER A 332 6.90 3.93 16.60
C SER A 332 6.52 2.48 16.90
N ASN A 333 6.06 2.16 18.12
CA ASN A 333 5.50 0.84 18.44
C ASN A 333 4.22 0.54 17.65
N ASP A 334 3.30 1.49 17.54
CA ASP A 334 2.07 1.34 16.75
C ASP A 334 2.36 1.12 15.26
N LEU A 335 3.37 1.82 14.71
CA LEU A 335 3.80 1.65 13.33
C LEU A 335 4.41 0.27 13.09
N ARG A 336 5.16 -0.26 14.05
CA ARG A 336 5.70 -1.62 14.02
C ARG A 336 4.58 -2.66 14.09
N ASP A 337 3.56 -2.47 14.93
CA ASP A 337 2.39 -3.35 15.01
C ASP A 337 1.61 -3.35 13.69
N LYS A 338 1.44 -2.17 13.07
CA LYS A 338 0.85 -2.04 11.73
C LYS A 338 1.67 -2.81 10.69
N ALA A 339 3.00 -2.66 10.69
CA ALA A 339 3.88 -3.39 9.77
C ALA A 339 3.76 -4.92 9.94
N CYS A 340 3.61 -5.43 11.17
CA CYS A 340 3.31 -6.85 11.42
C CYS A 340 2.00 -7.28 10.73
N ILE A 341 0.92 -6.51 10.89
CA ILE A 341 -0.41 -6.82 10.36
C ILE A 341 -0.41 -6.77 8.82
N ASP A 342 0.17 -5.71 8.24
CA ASP A 342 0.25 -5.52 6.79
C ASP A 342 1.09 -6.65 6.15
N THR A 343 2.24 -6.99 6.74
CA THR A 343 3.09 -8.10 6.28
C THR A 343 2.35 -9.44 6.34
N ARG A 344 1.63 -9.70 7.43
CA ARG A 344 0.81 -10.90 7.58
C ARG A 344 -0.24 -11.01 6.48
N GLN A 345 -0.96 -9.93 6.20
CA GLN A 345 -1.99 -9.93 5.16
C GLN A 345 -1.39 -10.23 3.78
N ILE A 346 -0.31 -9.52 3.41
CA ILE A 346 0.32 -9.66 2.09
C ILE A 346 0.84 -11.09 1.88
N VAL A 347 1.56 -11.63 2.87
CA VAL A 347 2.20 -12.95 2.77
C VAL A 347 1.17 -14.08 2.79
N THR A 348 0.16 -14.01 3.67
CA THR A 348 -0.85 -15.07 3.75
C THR A 348 -1.76 -15.11 2.52
N ILE A 349 -2.12 -13.96 1.95
CA ILE A 349 -2.88 -13.89 0.69
C ILE A 349 -2.03 -14.44 -0.46
N ALA A 350 -0.80 -13.95 -0.64
CA ALA A 350 0.06 -14.42 -1.73
C ALA A 350 0.34 -15.93 -1.64
N TYR A 351 0.54 -16.46 -0.44
CA TYR A 351 0.70 -17.90 -0.21
C TYR A 351 -0.55 -18.69 -0.61
N ASN A 352 -1.73 -18.23 -0.20
CA ASN A 352 -2.98 -18.88 -0.55
C ASN A 352 -3.27 -18.79 -2.06
N ASP A 353 -2.95 -17.67 -2.71
CA ASP A 353 -3.07 -17.48 -4.15
C ASP A 353 -2.22 -18.51 -4.90
N ILE A 354 -0.96 -18.74 -4.50
CA ILE A 354 -0.10 -19.77 -5.12
C ILE A 354 -0.75 -21.16 -5.03
N ARG A 355 -1.25 -21.53 -3.86
CA ARG A 355 -1.92 -22.83 -3.65
C ARG A 355 -3.17 -22.97 -4.53
N GLN A 356 -4.02 -21.95 -4.55
CA GLN A 356 -5.26 -21.94 -5.33
C GLN A 356 -4.99 -21.95 -6.84
N LEU A 357 -4.00 -21.19 -7.31
CA LEU A 357 -3.65 -21.10 -8.73
C LEU A 357 -3.02 -22.41 -9.22
N LYS A 358 -2.22 -23.10 -8.39
CA LYS A 358 -1.70 -24.45 -8.70
C LYS A 358 -2.84 -25.45 -8.95
N GLU A 359 -3.86 -25.47 -8.09
CA GLU A 359 -5.02 -26.35 -8.29
C GLU A 359 -5.84 -25.92 -9.51
N GLN A 360 -6.04 -24.62 -9.73
CA GLN A 360 -6.78 -24.10 -10.88
C GLN A 360 -6.13 -24.45 -12.22
N ILE A 361 -4.80 -24.42 -12.31
CA ILE A 361 -4.07 -24.80 -13.53
C ILE A 361 -4.47 -26.22 -13.97
N THR A 362 -4.57 -27.17 -13.06
CA THR A 362 -4.99 -28.55 -13.39
C THR A 362 -6.39 -28.59 -14.01
N TYR A 363 -7.36 -27.90 -13.43
CA TYR A 363 -8.73 -27.88 -13.95
C TYR A 363 -8.84 -27.11 -15.28
N ARG A 364 -8.09 -26.01 -15.42
CA ARG A 364 -8.06 -25.21 -16.64
C ARG A 364 -7.37 -25.94 -17.78
N ASP A 365 -6.33 -26.72 -17.48
CA ASP A 365 -5.68 -27.58 -18.47
C ASP A 365 -6.62 -28.70 -18.94
N GLN A 366 -7.31 -29.35 -18.01
CA GLN A 366 -8.31 -30.37 -18.36
C GLN A 366 -9.43 -29.79 -19.24
N HIS A 367 -9.93 -28.59 -18.92
CA HIS A 367 -10.92 -27.91 -19.74
C HIS A 367 -10.37 -27.57 -21.14
N ARG A 368 -9.16 -27.00 -21.22
CA ARG A 368 -8.47 -26.72 -22.49
C ARG A 368 -8.35 -27.97 -23.36
N ALA A 369 -7.83 -29.07 -22.81
CA ALA A 369 -7.63 -30.32 -23.53
C ALA A 369 -8.97 -30.96 -23.97
N SER A 370 -10.02 -30.86 -23.14
CA SER A 370 -11.35 -31.36 -23.48
C SER A 370 -11.96 -30.59 -24.66
N ILE A 371 -11.83 -29.26 -24.69
CA ILE A 371 -12.34 -28.43 -25.79
C ILE A 371 -11.50 -28.60 -27.04
N GLU A 372 -10.19 -28.81 -26.92
CA GLU A 372 -9.32 -29.16 -28.05
C GLU A 372 -9.76 -30.46 -28.74
N ASN A 373 -10.01 -31.51 -27.97
CA ASN A 373 -10.49 -32.78 -28.51
C ASN A 373 -11.88 -32.63 -29.17
N ALA A 374 -12.78 -31.84 -28.56
CA ALA A 374 -14.10 -31.57 -29.13
C ALA A 374 -13.99 -30.78 -30.45
N ARG A 375 -13.12 -29.78 -30.50
CA ARG A 375 -12.80 -28.99 -31.70
C ARG A 375 -12.33 -29.88 -32.84
N GLU A 376 -11.36 -30.76 -32.58
CA GLU A 376 -10.85 -31.69 -33.59
C GLU A 376 -11.92 -32.65 -34.11
N ALA A 377 -12.77 -33.17 -33.21
CA ALA A 377 -13.89 -34.03 -33.59
C ALA A 377 -14.91 -33.27 -34.46
N TYR A 378 -15.24 -32.03 -34.09
CA TYR A 378 -16.19 -31.21 -34.84
C TYR A 378 -15.65 -30.80 -36.20
N GLN A 379 -14.35 -30.52 -36.31
CA GLN A 379 -13.70 -30.27 -37.59
C GLN A 379 -13.85 -31.48 -38.52
N LYS A 380 -13.52 -32.70 -38.05
CA LYS A 380 -13.69 -33.93 -38.84
C LYS A 380 -15.14 -34.18 -39.26
N GLN A 381 -16.10 -33.92 -38.38
CA GLN A 381 -17.53 -34.05 -38.69
C GLN A 381 -18.03 -32.99 -39.68
N PHE A 382 -17.50 -31.77 -39.61
CA PHE A 382 -17.80 -30.71 -40.56
C PHE A 382 -17.29 -31.05 -41.96
N ASP A 383 -16.08 -31.61 -42.07
CA ASP A 383 -15.48 -32.01 -43.35
C ASP A 383 -16.31 -33.09 -44.09
N ILE A 384 -17.02 -33.95 -43.35
CA ILE A 384 -17.95 -34.96 -43.90
C ILE A 384 -19.42 -34.50 -43.90
N GLY A 385 -19.70 -33.22 -43.59
CA GLY A 385 -21.03 -32.62 -43.64
C GLY A 385 -22.00 -33.03 -42.52
N GLN A 386 -21.52 -33.63 -41.43
CA GLN A 386 -22.35 -34.09 -40.30
C GLN A 386 -22.53 -33.06 -39.18
N ARG A 387 -21.75 -31.97 -39.19
CA ARG A 387 -21.81 -30.88 -38.20
C ARG A 387 -21.97 -29.55 -38.89
N THR A 388 -22.60 -28.58 -38.23
CA THR A 388 -22.74 -27.23 -38.80
C THR A 388 -21.45 -26.44 -38.64
N LEU A 389 -21.20 -25.49 -39.54
CA LEU A 389 -20.05 -24.59 -39.42
C LEU A 389 -20.18 -23.65 -38.22
N LEU A 390 -21.40 -23.34 -37.78
CA LEU A 390 -21.65 -22.56 -36.58
C LEU A 390 -21.09 -23.26 -35.35
N ASP A 391 -21.33 -24.57 -35.21
CA ASP A 391 -20.76 -25.36 -34.11
C ASP A 391 -19.23 -25.33 -34.12
N LEU A 392 -18.61 -25.34 -35.31
CA LEU A 392 -17.16 -25.27 -35.45
C LEU A 392 -16.61 -23.89 -35.06
N LEU A 393 -17.22 -22.80 -35.53
CA LEU A 393 -16.84 -21.43 -35.14
C LEU A 393 -17.00 -21.20 -33.62
N ASP A 394 -18.07 -21.74 -33.04
CA ASP A 394 -18.33 -21.63 -31.62
C ASP A 394 -17.29 -22.40 -30.79
N THR A 395 -16.95 -23.62 -31.21
CA THR A 395 -15.90 -24.42 -30.54
C THR A 395 -14.50 -23.84 -30.73
N GLU A 396 -14.19 -23.21 -31.88
CA GLU A 396 -12.93 -22.47 -32.08
C GLU A 396 -12.80 -21.30 -31.09
N ASN A 397 -13.87 -20.50 -30.92
CA ASN A 397 -13.87 -19.43 -29.94
C ASN A 397 -13.80 -19.98 -28.50
N GLU A 398 -14.50 -21.06 -28.19
CA GLU A 398 -14.42 -21.71 -26.87
C GLU A 398 -12.99 -22.21 -26.57
N TYR A 399 -12.31 -22.81 -27.56
CA TYR A 399 -10.91 -23.22 -27.44
C TYR A 399 -9.99 -22.02 -27.21
N PHE A 400 -10.18 -20.92 -27.94
CA PHE A 400 -9.45 -19.67 -27.71
C PHE A 400 -9.65 -19.15 -26.28
N GLN A 401 -10.88 -19.13 -25.78
CA GLN A 401 -11.17 -18.72 -24.39
C GLN A 401 -10.52 -19.65 -23.36
N ALA A 402 -10.55 -20.97 -23.60
CA ALA A 402 -9.94 -21.96 -22.72
C ALA A 402 -8.41 -21.80 -22.68
N LYS A 403 -7.75 -21.61 -23.83
CA LYS A 403 -6.29 -21.32 -23.89
C LYS A 403 -5.94 -20.03 -23.17
N ARG A 404 -6.73 -18.97 -23.37
CA ARG A 404 -6.54 -17.68 -22.68
C ARG A 404 -6.66 -17.83 -21.17
N SER A 405 -7.70 -18.52 -20.70
CA SER A 405 -7.91 -18.77 -19.27
C SER A 405 -6.77 -19.60 -18.66
N TYR A 406 -6.26 -20.61 -19.38
CA TYR A 406 -5.12 -21.41 -18.93
C TYR A 406 -3.85 -20.55 -18.81
N ALA A 407 -3.47 -19.85 -19.88
CA ALA A 407 -2.27 -19.01 -19.91
C ALA A 407 -2.34 -17.90 -18.84
N ASN A 408 -3.49 -17.23 -18.68
CA ASN A 408 -3.67 -16.25 -17.60
C ASN A 408 -3.39 -16.86 -16.22
N THR A 409 -3.89 -18.07 -15.96
CA THR A 409 -3.67 -18.76 -14.68
C THR A 409 -2.18 -19.06 -14.45
N GLU A 410 -1.44 -19.44 -15.50
CA GLU A 410 0.01 -19.67 -15.43
C GLU A 410 0.77 -18.39 -15.05
N TYR A 411 0.49 -17.27 -15.72
CA TYR A 411 1.16 -16.00 -15.42
C TYR A 411 0.71 -15.38 -14.09
N ASP A 412 -0.55 -15.57 -13.69
CA ASP A 412 -1.04 -15.17 -12.38
C ASP A 412 -0.32 -15.95 -11.27
N LEU A 413 -0.01 -17.24 -11.49
CA LEU A 413 0.81 -18.03 -10.58
C LEU A 413 2.21 -17.43 -10.43
N MET A 414 2.88 -17.10 -11.54
CA MET A 414 4.20 -16.44 -11.50
C MET A 414 4.17 -15.11 -10.74
N ASN A 415 3.12 -14.31 -10.96
CA ASN A 415 2.89 -13.06 -10.25
C ASN A 415 2.64 -13.27 -8.75
N ALA A 416 1.96 -14.36 -8.36
CA ALA A 416 1.73 -14.72 -6.96
C ALA A 416 3.04 -15.11 -6.25
N TYR A 417 3.93 -15.84 -6.93
CA TYR A 417 5.29 -16.11 -6.44
C TYR A 417 6.09 -14.82 -6.23
N ALA A 418 6.10 -13.91 -7.21
CA ALA A 418 6.79 -12.63 -7.08
C ALA A 418 6.25 -11.82 -5.89
N ARG A 419 4.92 -11.80 -5.70
CA ARG A 419 4.26 -11.17 -4.55
C ARG A 419 4.71 -11.74 -3.21
N LEU A 420 4.73 -13.07 -3.09
CA LEU A 420 5.15 -13.74 -1.86
C LEU A 420 6.60 -13.38 -1.51
N PHE A 421 7.53 -13.51 -2.47
CA PHE A 421 8.93 -13.24 -2.23
C PHE A 421 9.22 -11.76 -1.96
N ALA A 422 8.51 -10.83 -2.59
CA ALA A 422 8.63 -9.41 -2.30
C ALA A 422 8.10 -9.09 -0.89
N GLY A 423 6.95 -9.66 -0.51
CA GLY A 423 6.40 -9.56 0.84
C GLY A 423 7.29 -10.17 1.93
N GLN A 424 8.13 -11.14 1.57
CA GLN A 424 9.16 -11.69 2.45
C GLN A 424 10.44 -10.85 2.48
N GLY A 425 10.65 -9.93 1.54
CA GLY A 425 11.92 -9.20 1.40
C GLY A 425 13.00 -9.98 0.64
N GLN A 426 12.64 -11.01 -0.11
CA GLN A 426 13.57 -11.96 -0.74
C GLN A 426 13.56 -11.95 -2.28
N LEU A 427 12.65 -11.21 -2.92
CA LEU A 427 12.50 -11.26 -4.39
C LEU A 427 13.80 -10.92 -5.12
N VAL A 428 14.45 -9.81 -4.75
CA VAL A 428 15.73 -9.39 -5.34
C VAL A 428 16.79 -10.48 -5.23
N ASN A 429 16.95 -11.07 -4.03
CA ASN A 429 17.92 -12.13 -3.77
C ASN A 429 17.59 -13.42 -4.52
N ARG A 430 16.31 -13.79 -4.65
CA ARG A 430 15.84 -14.98 -5.37
C ARG A 430 16.07 -14.88 -6.88
N ILE A 431 16.01 -13.68 -7.43
CA ILE A 431 16.39 -13.40 -8.82
C ILE A 431 17.92 -13.49 -9.00
N GLY A 432 18.68 -13.38 -7.90
CA GLY A 432 20.14 -13.38 -7.92
C GLY A 432 20.73 -12.03 -8.31
N SER A 433 19.92 -10.96 -8.25
CA SER A 433 20.32 -9.58 -8.49
C SER A 433 20.76 -8.93 -7.18
N ALA A 434 21.69 -7.99 -7.25
CA ALA A 434 22.05 -7.14 -6.11
C ALA A 434 22.51 -5.77 -6.59
N ARG A 435 22.21 -4.72 -5.80
CA ARG A 435 22.84 -3.42 -6.02
C ARG A 435 24.27 -3.47 -5.48
N GLN A 436 25.25 -3.23 -6.35
CA GLN A 436 26.66 -3.20 -5.93
C GLN A 436 26.93 -2.03 -4.97
N GLY A 437 27.86 -2.23 -4.02
CA GLY A 437 28.34 -1.18 -3.12
C GLY A 437 27.50 -0.91 -1.86
N LEU A 438 26.50 -1.76 -1.55
CA LEU A 438 25.79 -1.70 -0.27
C LEU A 438 26.55 -2.50 0.81
N PRO A 439 26.79 -1.93 2.00
CA PRO A 439 27.42 -2.66 3.10
C PRO A 439 26.45 -3.68 3.71
N GLU A 440 26.97 -4.82 4.15
CA GLU A 440 26.21 -5.76 4.95
C GLU A 440 26.00 -5.18 6.35
N VAL A 441 24.77 -4.76 6.64
CA VAL A 441 24.39 -4.26 7.96
C VAL A 441 24.13 -5.45 8.86
N LYS A 442 25.10 -5.77 9.73
CA LYS A 442 24.89 -6.78 10.79
C LYS A 442 23.76 -6.33 11.71
N ARG A 443 22.77 -7.20 11.88
CA ARG A 443 21.72 -7.05 12.89
C ARG A 443 22.33 -7.39 14.25
N GLU A 444 22.23 -6.49 15.21
CA GLU A 444 22.50 -6.84 16.61
C GLU A 444 21.31 -7.68 17.12
N ASP A 445 21.57 -8.69 17.95
CA ASP A 445 20.60 -9.73 18.37
C ASP A 445 19.45 -9.21 19.27
N TYR A 446 19.27 -7.90 19.38
CA TYR A 446 18.37 -7.27 20.33
C TYR A 446 16.88 -7.46 20.05
N VAL A 447 16.50 -8.06 18.92
CA VAL A 447 15.10 -8.35 18.60
C VAL A 447 14.98 -9.70 17.88
N ASP A 448 14.55 -10.74 18.60
CA ASP A 448 13.99 -11.93 17.96
C ASP A 448 12.63 -11.53 17.35
N ALA A 449 12.63 -11.18 16.07
CA ALA A 449 11.44 -10.73 15.36
C ALA A 449 10.27 -11.73 15.46
N ALA A 450 10.56 -13.02 15.73
CA ALA A 450 9.55 -14.04 15.97
C ALA A 450 8.78 -13.85 17.28
N THR A 451 9.35 -13.17 18.28
CA THR A 451 8.66 -12.81 19.54
C THR A 451 7.82 -11.54 19.44
N VAL A 452 8.07 -10.72 18.41
CA VAL A 452 7.46 -9.39 18.28
C VAL A 452 6.14 -9.42 17.52
N CYS A 453 6.05 -10.22 16.46
CA CYS A 453 4.82 -10.42 15.70
C CYS A 453 4.35 -11.87 15.88
N GLN A 454 3.13 -12.10 16.37
CA GLN A 454 2.58 -13.46 16.39
C GLN A 454 2.36 -13.96 14.95
N ALA A 455 2.99 -15.08 14.57
CA ALA A 455 2.82 -15.71 13.27
C ALA A 455 1.57 -16.59 13.26
N VAL A 456 0.40 -15.96 13.21
CA VAL A 456 -0.88 -16.66 13.10
C VAL A 456 -1.42 -16.44 11.69
N ALA A 457 -1.50 -17.50 10.89
CA ALA A 457 -2.16 -17.50 9.60
C ALA A 457 -3.59 -18.05 9.74
N ALA A 458 -4.54 -17.51 8.97
CA ALA A 458 -5.88 -18.06 8.91
C ALA A 458 -5.85 -19.47 8.29
N VAL A 459 -6.70 -20.36 8.79
CA VAL A 459 -6.85 -21.69 8.19
C VAL A 459 -7.41 -21.51 6.78
N PRO A 460 -6.75 -22.06 5.76
CA PRO A 460 -7.25 -21.96 4.40
C PRO A 460 -8.62 -22.62 4.27
N VAL A 461 -9.57 -21.95 3.61
CA VAL A 461 -10.84 -22.59 3.22
C VAL A 461 -10.53 -23.66 2.17
N THR A 462 -10.85 -24.91 2.46
CA THR A 462 -10.75 -26.04 1.53
C THR A 462 -12.13 -26.39 1.01
N ILE A 463 -12.28 -26.52 -0.31
CA ILE A 463 -13.55 -26.92 -0.93
C ILE A 463 -13.69 -28.44 -0.83
N ASP A 464 -14.56 -28.91 0.06
CA ASP A 464 -14.96 -30.31 0.09
C ASP A 464 -16.00 -30.60 -1.01
N LYS A 465 -15.48 -31.01 -2.17
CA LYS A 465 -16.33 -31.37 -3.32
C LYS A 465 -17.26 -32.54 -3.00
N ALA A 466 -16.85 -33.48 -2.14
CA ALA A 466 -17.65 -34.65 -1.82
C ALA A 466 -18.85 -34.27 -0.93
N ALA A 467 -18.63 -33.42 0.08
CA ALA A 467 -19.72 -32.86 0.89
C ALA A 467 -20.72 -32.04 0.03
N ILE A 468 -20.22 -31.19 -0.88
CA ILE A 468 -21.08 -30.42 -1.79
C ILE A 468 -21.94 -31.33 -2.66
N LEU A 469 -21.35 -32.41 -3.18
CA LEU A 469 -22.09 -33.39 -3.99
C LEU A 469 -23.08 -34.22 -3.16
N ALA A 470 -22.75 -34.52 -1.91
CA ALA A 470 -23.65 -35.23 -1.00
C ALA A 470 -24.90 -34.40 -0.66
N ASP A 471 -24.76 -33.07 -0.56
CA ASP A 471 -25.87 -32.13 -0.35
C ASP A 471 -26.66 -31.81 -1.63
N ALA A 472 -26.20 -32.26 -2.79
CA ALA A 472 -26.82 -31.94 -4.07
C ALA A 472 -28.16 -32.68 -4.28
N LYS A 473 -29.22 -31.92 -4.58
CA LYS A 473 -30.52 -32.49 -4.98
C LYS A 473 -30.43 -33.19 -6.34
N PRO A 474 -31.21 -34.25 -6.58
CA PRO A 474 -31.21 -34.95 -7.86
C PRO A 474 -31.61 -34.04 -9.01
N LEU A 475 -30.91 -34.17 -10.15
CA LEU A 475 -31.05 -33.32 -11.35
C LEU A 475 -32.50 -33.14 -11.82
N ASN A 476 -33.34 -34.16 -11.63
CA ASN A 476 -34.76 -34.15 -12.02
C ASN A 476 -35.58 -33.12 -11.22
N VAL A 477 -35.19 -32.85 -9.97
CA VAL A 477 -35.80 -31.84 -9.08
C VAL A 477 -35.24 -30.46 -9.39
N THR A 478 -33.93 -30.35 -9.63
CA THR A 478 -33.24 -29.10 -9.98
C THR A 478 -33.73 -28.55 -11.33
N ASN A 479 -33.89 -29.41 -12.34
CA ASN A 479 -34.40 -29.02 -13.65
C ASN A 479 -35.87 -28.59 -13.61
N ARG A 480 -36.72 -29.21 -12.77
CA ARG A 480 -38.12 -28.75 -12.60
C ARG A 480 -38.24 -27.33 -12.05
N GLN A 481 -37.29 -26.90 -11.22
CA GLN A 481 -37.26 -25.52 -10.72
C GLN A 481 -36.83 -24.52 -11.81
N LEU A 482 -35.98 -24.94 -12.76
CA LEU A 482 -35.56 -24.13 -13.91
C LEU A 482 -36.61 -24.09 -15.03
N ILE A 483 -37.46 -25.13 -15.15
CA ILE A 483 -38.48 -25.26 -16.21
C ILE A 483 -39.80 -24.54 -15.85
N LYS A 484 -40.02 -24.12 -14.59
CA LYS A 484 -41.20 -23.28 -14.28
C LYS A 484 -41.09 -21.96 -15.08
N PRO A 485 -41.96 -21.72 -16.08
CA PRO A 485 -41.96 -20.45 -16.78
C PRO A 485 -42.35 -19.38 -15.75
N THR A 486 -41.60 -18.30 -15.68
CA THR A 486 -42.13 -17.08 -15.06
C THR A 486 -43.27 -16.61 -15.95
N GLU A 487 -44.51 -16.95 -15.60
CA GLU A 487 -45.69 -16.44 -16.30
C GLU A 487 -45.69 -14.91 -16.23
N ARG A 488 -45.34 -14.26 -17.33
CA ARG A 488 -45.74 -12.87 -17.59
C ARG A 488 -47.18 -12.90 -18.05
N THR A 489 -48.11 -12.84 -17.12
CA THR A 489 -49.53 -12.64 -17.44
C THR A 489 -49.75 -11.16 -17.78
N THR A 490 -49.93 -10.90 -19.08
CA THR A 490 -50.57 -9.69 -19.60
C THR A 490 -52.07 -9.77 -19.33
N ALA A 491 -52.58 -8.95 -18.41
CA ALA A 491 -53.97 -8.49 -18.42
C ALA A 491 -54.13 -7.28 -17.49
N LEU A 492 -54.47 -6.13 -18.10
CA LEU A 492 -54.88 -4.91 -17.40
C LEU A 492 -56.25 -5.10 -16.74
N ALA A 493 -56.33 -4.87 -15.43
CA ALA A 493 -57.50 -4.39 -14.69
C ALA A 493 -57.00 -3.63 -13.43
N PRO A 494 -57.71 -2.57 -12.96
CA PRO A 494 -57.07 -1.46 -12.27
C PRO A 494 -56.84 -1.69 -10.77
N ALA A 495 -55.67 -1.21 -10.32
CA ALA A 495 -55.27 -0.78 -8.98
C ALA A 495 -56.09 -1.26 -7.76
N ALA A 496 -55.53 -2.23 -7.04
CA ALA A 496 -55.57 -2.26 -5.58
C ALA A 496 -54.10 -2.27 -5.08
N ALA A 497 -53.65 -1.13 -4.57
CA ALA A 497 -52.35 -0.98 -3.93
C ALA A 497 -52.31 -1.78 -2.62
N GLY A 498 -51.32 -2.65 -2.44
CA GLY A 498 -51.07 -3.31 -1.15
C GLY A 498 -50.44 -4.70 -1.19
N ALA A 499 -49.56 -5.02 -2.15
CA ALA A 499 -48.83 -6.30 -2.12
C ALA A 499 -47.42 -6.11 -1.53
N CYS A 500 -47.09 -6.88 -0.48
CA CYS A 500 -45.76 -6.96 0.11
C CYS A 500 -44.74 -7.41 -0.95
N SER A 501 -43.91 -6.48 -1.45
CA SER A 501 -42.75 -6.81 -2.26
C SER A 501 -41.48 -6.72 -1.40
N PRO A 502 -40.52 -7.66 -1.54
CA PRO A 502 -39.23 -7.59 -0.85
C PRO A 502 -38.50 -6.25 -1.09
N GLU A 503 -38.67 -5.67 -2.27
CA GLU A 503 -38.08 -4.38 -2.64
C GLU A 503 -38.65 -3.22 -1.81
N VAL A 504 -39.97 -3.15 -1.64
CA VAL A 504 -40.63 -2.08 -0.86
C VAL A 504 -40.28 -2.19 0.62
N VAL A 505 -40.25 -3.41 1.17
CA VAL A 505 -39.84 -3.64 2.55
C VAL A 505 -38.35 -3.34 2.74
N THR A 506 -37.49 -3.70 1.78
CA THR A 506 -36.06 -3.35 1.82
C THR A 506 -35.85 -1.83 1.76
N ALA A 507 -36.62 -1.13 0.93
CA ALA A 507 -36.62 0.32 0.90
C ALA A 507 -37.02 0.91 2.27
N GLN A 508 -38.01 0.32 2.95
CA GLN A 508 -38.41 0.76 4.28
C GLN A 508 -37.34 0.50 5.35
N VAL A 509 -36.64 -0.63 5.30
CA VAL A 509 -35.48 -0.91 6.17
C VAL A 509 -34.36 0.09 5.92
N ASN A 510 -34.11 0.44 4.65
CA ASN A 510 -33.13 1.47 4.31
C ASN A 510 -33.55 2.87 4.77
N ASN A 511 -34.84 3.20 4.74
CA ASN A 511 -35.38 4.45 5.28
C ASN A 511 -35.15 4.53 6.80
N TRP A 512 -35.45 3.45 7.53
CA TRP A 512 -35.16 3.32 8.96
C TRP A 512 -33.67 3.54 9.27
N ALA A 513 -32.78 2.86 8.55
CA ALA A 513 -31.33 3.02 8.72
C ALA A 513 -30.84 4.43 8.33
N THR A 514 -31.46 5.05 7.33
CA THR A 514 -31.12 6.41 6.90
C THR A 514 -31.53 7.45 7.93
N ALA A 515 -32.75 7.37 8.46
CA ALA A 515 -33.21 8.24 9.54
C ALA A 515 -32.29 8.13 10.77
N TRP A 516 -31.86 6.91 11.12
CA TRP A 516 -30.92 6.68 12.21
C TRP A 516 -29.54 7.30 11.94
N ARG A 517 -28.97 7.12 10.74
CA ARG A 517 -27.69 7.75 10.33
C ARG A 517 -27.74 9.26 10.36
N GLN A 518 -28.85 9.85 9.91
CA GLN A 518 -29.07 11.29 9.86
C GLN A 518 -29.46 11.88 11.22
N LYS A 519 -29.70 11.03 12.22
CA LYS A 519 -30.11 11.40 13.58
C LYS A 519 -31.43 12.15 13.61
N ASP A 520 -32.28 11.88 12.62
CA ASP A 520 -33.62 12.42 12.50
C ASP A 520 -34.57 11.55 13.34
N TYR A 521 -34.83 12.00 14.57
CA TYR A 521 -35.69 11.28 15.51
C TYR A 521 -37.12 11.16 15.01
N ASP A 522 -37.66 12.21 14.40
CA ASP A 522 -39.07 12.25 13.96
C ASP A 522 -39.27 11.33 12.75
N ALA A 523 -38.35 11.35 11.78
CA ALA A 523 -38.36 10.39 10.68
C ALA A 523 -38.13 8.95 11.17
N TYR A 524 -37.24 8.75 12.15
CA TYR A 524 -36.93 7.44 12.71
C TYR A 524 -38.14 6.84 13.43
N ILE A 525 -38.78 7.57 14.34
CA ILE A 525 -39.91 7.05 15.10
C ILE A 525 -41.12 6.80 14.19
N LYS A 526 -41.28 7.59 13.12
CA LYS A 526 -42.32 7.39 12.10
C LYS A 526 -42.18 6.05 11.38
N THR A 527 -41.01 5.41 11.35
CA THR A 527 -40.86 4.07 10.77
C THR A 527 -41.45 2.94 11.62
N TYR A 528 -41.78 3.21 12.89
CA TYR A 528 -42.35 2.25 13.82
C TYR A 528 -43.87 2.34 13.88
N SER A 529 -44.53 1.19 14.12
CA SER A 529 -45.98 1.11 14.28
C SER A 529 -46.42 1.66 15.64
N GLU A 530 -47.67 2.14 15.75
CA GLU A 530 -48.33 2.41 17.05
C GLU A 530 -48.47 1.15 17.93
N LYS A 531 -48.37 -0.04 17.32
CA LYS A 531 -48.36 -1.33 18.03
C LYS A 531 -46.96 -1.85 18.37
N PHE A 532 -45.91 -1.08 18.06
CA PHE A 532 -44.52 -1.48 18.34
C PHE A 532 -44.31 -1.83 19.82
N ASN A 533 -43.70 -2.99 20.06
CA ASN A 533 -43.36 -3.47 21.39
C ASN A 533 -41.85 -3.80 21.47
N PRO A 534 -41.06 -3.03 22.24
CA PRO A 534 -39.63 -3.31 22.42
C PRO A 534 -39.38 -4.59 23.22
N GLU A 535 -38.17 -5.15 23.10
CA GLU A 535 -37.76 -6.31 23.91
C GLU A 535 -37.76 -5.95 25.42
N PRO A 536 -38.31 -6.82 26.29
CA PRO A 536 -38.22 -6.66 27.73
C PRO A 536 -36.76 -6.47 28.18
N PRO A 537 -36.47 -5.64 29.19
CA PRO A 537 -37.39 -5.08 30.19
C PRO A 537 -37.95 -3.68 29.87
N LEU A 538 -37.71 -3.12 28.68
CA LEU A 538 -38.09 -1.74 28.38
C LEU A 538 -39.57 -1.61 28.02
N THR A 539 -40.24 -0.57 28.53
CA THR A 539 -41.54 -0.13 28.02
C THR A 539 -41.35 0.72 26.76
N ARG A 540 -42.39 0.85 25.91
CA ARG A 540 -42.33 1.68 24.70
C ARG A 540 -41.86 3.11 24.99
N THR A 541 -42.44 3.77 26.00
CA THR A 541 -42.06 5.13 26.39
C THR A 541 -40.59 5.23 26.83
N ALA A 542 -40.11 4.26 27.61
CA ALA A 542 -38.71 4.22 28.04
C ALA A 542 -37.76 3.96 26.86
N TRP A 543 -38.16 3.10 25.92
CA TRP A 543 -37.42 2.83 24.69
C TRP A 543 -37.34 4.07 23.79
N GLU A 544 -38.44 4.79 23.58
CA GLU A 544 -38.47 6.02 22.78
C GLU A 544 -37.58 7.11 23.39
N GLN A 545 -37.64 7.29 24.72
CA GLN A 545 -36.74 8.20 25.44
C GLN A 545 -35.28 7.80 25.28
N GLN A 546 -34.96 6.51 25.41
CA GLN A 546 -33.60 6.00 25.21
C GLN A 546 -33.11 6.27 23.79
N ARG A 547 -33.92 6.02 22.77
CA ARG A 547 -33.56 6.27 21.36
C ARG A 547 -33.42 7.76 21.08
N LYS A 548 -34.30 8.61 21.62
CA LYS A 548 -34.20 10.07 21.54
C LYS A 548 -32.90 10.59 22.16
N GLN A 549 -32.51 10.06 23.32
CA GLN A 549 -31.25 10.40 23.99
C GLN A 549 -30.02 9.93 23.17
N ARG A 550 -30.07 8.75 22.54
CA ARG A 550 -28.99 8.26 21.69
C ARG A 550 -28.81 9.12 20.44
N LEU A 551 -29.91 9.50 19.78
CA LEU A 551 -29.86 10.36 18.59
C LEU A 551 -29.46 11.81 18.92
N SER A 552 -29.77 12.31 20.11
CA SER A 552 -29.34 13.64 20.56
C SER A 552 -27.88 13.71 21.02
N SER A 553 -27.22 12.57 21.27
CA SER A 553 -25.83 12.51 21.73
C SER A 553 -24.87 13.06 20.66
N PRO A 554 -23.85 13.87 21.00
CA PRO A 554 -22.95 14.48 20.01
C PRO A 554 -22.07 13.44 19.30
N GLY A 555 -21.97 13.50 17.97
CA GLY A 555 -21.20 12.53 17.17
C GLY A 555 -21.84 12.16 15.83
N LYS A 556 -21.06 11.57 14.90
CA LYS A 556 -21.59 11.01 13.64
C LYS A 556 -21.94 9.54 13.84
N ILE A 557 -23.15 9.12 13.44
CA ILE A 557 -23.55 7.72 13.44
C ILE A 557 -23.16 7.09 12.09
N ASN A 558 -22.39 6.01 12.13
CA ASN A 558 -22.14 5.15 10.98
C ASN A 558 -22.93 3.86 11.19
N LEU A 559 -23.77 3.52 10.22
CA LEU A 559 -24.58 2.31 10.21
C LEU A 559 -24.50 1.72 8.81
N ALA A 560 -23.98 0.50 8.70
CA ALA A 560 -23.97 -0.26 7.46
C ALA A 560 -24.82 -1.52 7.63
N LEU A 561 -25.65 -1.78 6.62
CA LEU A 561 -26.45 -2.99 6.54
C LEU A 561 -25.87 -3.89 5.45
N SER A 562 -25.66 -5.15 5.75
CA SER A 562 -25.29 -6.17 4.77
C SER A 562 -26.16 -7.41 4.91
N ASN A 563 -26.18 -8.26 3.88
CA ASN A 563 -26.97 -9.50 3.86
C ASN A 563 -28.47 -9.30 4.17
N VAL A 564 -29.09 -8.23 3.65
CA VAL A 564 -30.52 -7.97 3.86
C VAL A 564 -31.35 -9.01 3.12
N GLN A 565 -32.06 -9.85 3.89
CA GLN A 565 -33.00 -10.85 3.40
C GLN A 565 -34.40 -10.50 3.90
N VAL A 566 -35.39 -10.50 3.00
CA VAL A 566 -36.77 -10.17 3.33
C VAL A 566 -37.69 -11.33 2.97
N THR A 567 -38.53 -11.73 3.92
CA THR A 567 -39.63 -12.66 3.72
C THR A 567 -40.96 -11.94 3.95
N CYS A 568 -41.86 -12.01 2.97
CA CYS A 568 -43.19 -11.39 3.00
C CYS A 568 -44.27 -12.46 3.27
N GLU A 569 -45.23 -12.15 4.14
CA GLU A 569 -46.39 -12.99 4.45
C GLU A 569 -47.64 -12.08 4.61
N GLY A 570 -48.31 -11.80 3.48
CA GLY A 570 -49.49 -10.93 3.45
C GLY A 570 -49.17 -9.51 3.92
N ASP A 571 -49.85 -9.03 4.96
CA ASP A 571 -49.65 -7.72 5.59
C ASP A 571 -48.49 -7.72 6.62
N LYS A 572 -47.70 -8.79 6.70
CA LYS A 572 -46.52 -8.89 7.56
C LYS A 572 -45.27 -9.15 6.74
N ALA A 573 -44.15 -8.64 7.20
CA ALA A 573 -42.85 -8.91 6.62
C ALA A 573 -41.80 -9.11 7.71
N LYS A 574 -40.77 -9.88 7.40
CA LYS A 574 -39.62 -10.09 8.27
C LYS A 574 -38.36 -9.78 7.47
N ALA A 575 -37.56 -8.85 7.96
CA ALA A 575 -36.29 -8.46 7.36
C ALA A 575 -35.14 -8.84 8.30
N THR A 576 -34.25 -9.73 7.85
CA THR A 576 -33.05 -10.14 8.57
C THR A 576 -31.82 -9.56 7.89
N PHE A 577 -30.92 -8.94 8.65
CA PHE A 577 -29.71 -8.33 8.10
C PHE A 577 -28.60 -8.29 9.14
N HIS A 578 -27.37 -8.16 8.65
CA HIS A 578 -26.20 -7.90 9.46
C HIS A 578 -26.04 -6.39 9.65
N GLN A 579 -25.90 -5.95 10.89
CA GLN A 579 -25.87 -4.54 11.27
C GLN A 579 -24.53 -4.18 11.88
N GLU A 580 -23.70 -3.46 11.12
CA GLU A 580 -22.49 -2.83 11.63
C GLU A 580 -22.79 -1.41 12.09
N TYR A 581 -22.70 -1.16 13.39
CA TYR A 581 -22.99 0.13 14.00
C TYR A 581 -21.76 0.71 14.67
N SER A 582 -21.50 2.00 14.47
CA SER A 582 -20.54 2.74 15.28
C SER A 582 -20.92 4.20 15.46
N VAL A 583 -20.61 4.75 16.62
CA VAL A 583 -20.71 6.19 16.88
C VAL A 583 -19.33 6.80 16.87
N THR A 584 -19.16 7.88 16.13
CA THR A 584 -17.97 8.73 16.20
C THR A 584 -18.23 9.80 17.23
N ASN A 585 -17.64 9.69 18.42
CA ASN A 585 -17.70 10.74 19.43
C ASN A 585 -16.66 11.83 19.12
N TYR A 586 -16.88 13.05 19.59
CA TYR A 586 -15.87 14.10 19.49
C TYR A 586 -15.35 14.44 20.88
N LYS A 587 -14.05 14.24 21.12
CA LYS A 587 -13.39 14.82 22.29
C LYS A 587 -12.80 16.17 21.91
N LEU A 588 -13.01 17.16 22.78
CA LEU A 588 -12.29 18.43 22.70
C LEU A 588 -10.91 18.21 23.32
N LEU A 589 -9.87 18.29 22.51
CA LEU A 589 -8.51 18.37 23.02
C LEU A 589 -8.18 19.83 23.30
N LYS A 590 -7.90 20.15 24.58
CA LYS A 590 -7.32 21.44 24.97
C LYS A 590 -5.94 21.53 24.34
N GLN A 591 -5.72 22.53 23.48
CA GLN A 591 -4.38 22.82 23.00
C GLN A 591 -3.52 23.28 24.19
N LYS A 592 -2.43 22.56 24.47
CA LYS A 592 -1.45 23.01 25.47
C LYS A 592 -0.89 24.37 25.01
N ASN A 593 -1.09 25.40 25.85
CA ASN A 593 -0.63 26.79 25.76
C ASN A 593 -1.57 27.87 25.18
N SER A 594 -2.90 27.73 25.23
CA SER A 594 -3.80 28.88 25.03
C SER A 594 -4.17 29.55 26.37
N GLN A 595 -3.65 30.75 26.65
CA GLN A 595 -4.13 31.61 27.75
C GLN A 595 -5.40 32.38 27.33
N GLY A 596 -6.45 31.67 26.92
CA GLY A 596 -7.71 32.27 26.47
C GLY A 596 -8.89 31.31 26.46
N CYS A 597 -10.10 31.86 26.35
CA CYS A 597 -11.41 31.21 26.53
C CYS A 597 -11.47 29.75 26.04
N ASP A 598 -11.76 28.83 26.96
CA ASP A 598 -11.67 27.37 26.80
C ASP A 598 -12.54 26.78 25.66
N VAL A 599 -13.51 27.54 25.13
CA VAL A 599 -14.42 27.07 24.07
C VAL A 599 -13.96 27.51 22.67
N CYS A 600 -13.17 28.58 22.56
CA CYS A 600 -12.92 29.25 21.28
C CYS A 600 -11.80 28.60 20.42
N ASN A 601 -10.90 27.79 21.02
CA ASN A 601 -9.71 27.21 20.34
C ASN A 601 -9.62 25.67 20.39
N ALA A 602 -10.70 24.97 20.74
CA ALA A 602 -10.67 23.52 20.90
C ALA A 602 -10.92 22.78 19.56
N LYS A 603 -9.95 21.94 19.12
CA LYS A 603 -10.10 21.10 17.92
C LYS A 603 -10.86 19.83 18.29
N ARG A 604 -12.01 19.59 17.64
CA ARG A 604 -12.81 18.37 17.81
C ARG A 604 -12.09 17.21 17.11
N ILE A 605 -11.65 16.21 17.87
CA ILE A 605 -11.10 14.98 17.30
C ILE A 605 -12.15 13.88 17.37
N ALA A 606 -12.40 13.25 16.23
CA ALA A 606 -13.23 12.07 16.10
C ALA A 606 -12.57 10.90 16.84
N THR A 607 -13.17 10.47 17.93
CA THR A 607 -12.81 9.26 18.68
C THR A 607 -13.84 8.17 18.40
N LYS A 608 -13.37 6.93 18.21
CA LYS A 608 -14.26 5.77 18.06
C LYS A 608 -15.04 5.58 19.37
N GLY A 609 -16.35 5.82 19.31
CA GLY A 609 -17.28 5.57 20.41
C GLY A 609 -17.69 4.10 20.43
N PHE A 610 -18.88 3.84 20.97
CA PHE A 610 -19.46 2.50 20.98
C PHE A 610 -19.60 1.97 19.54
N ALA A 611 -19.14 0.74 19.33
CA ALA A 611 -19.26 0.01 18.08
C ALA A 611 -19.79 -1.38 18.39
N ASP A 612 -20.69 -1.85 17.54
CA ASP A 612 -21.40 -3.11 17.72
C ASP A 612 -21.64 -3.75 16.36
N ASN A 613 -21.62 -5.08 16.34
CA ASN A 613 -21.89 -5.84 15.14
C ASN A 613 -22.81 -7.01 15.47
N VAL A 614 -24.05 -6.93 14.99
CA VAL A 614 -25.11 -7.87 15.37
C VAL A 614 -25.94 -8.30 14.18
N ASN A 615 -26.45 -9.53 14.24
CA ASN A 615 -27.49 -9.97 13.33
C ASN A 615 -28.84 -9.50 13.88
N LYS A 616 -29.62 -8.82 13.03
CA LYS A 616 -30.85 -8.17 13.47
C LYS A 616 -32.02 -8.61 12.63
N THR A 617 -33.16 -8.75 13.29
CA THR A 617 -34.44 -9.05 12.66
C THR A 617 -35.43 -7.92 12.94
N LEU A 618 -36.02 -7.35 11.89
CA LEU A 618 -37.17 -6.47 11.99
C LEU A 618 -38.42 -7.21 11.53
N GLU A 619 -39.43 -7.25 12.38
CA GLU A 619 -40.78 -7.68 12.00
C GLU A 619 -41.59 -6.43 11.66
N LEU A 620 -42.19 -6.38 10.48
CA LEU A 620 -42.94 -5.24 9.96
C LEU A 620 -44.40 -5.63 9.71
N GLU A 621 -45.30 -4.68 9.85
CA GLU A 621 -46.69 -4.77 9.42
C GLU A 621 -47.02 -3.67 8.40
N HIS A 622 -47.92 -3.95 7.49
CA HIS A 622 -48.46 -2.97 6.57
C HIS A 622 -49.66 -2.29 7.22
N SER A 623 -49.54 -0.98 7.51
CA SER A 623 -50.59 -0.20 8.17
C SER A 623 -50.74 1.16 7.50
N SER A 624 -51.98 1.53 7.17
CA SER A 624 -52.33 2.82 6.54
C SER A 624 -51.54 3.15 5.27
N GLY A 625 -51.22 2.13 4.45
CA GLY A 625 -50.50 2.28 3.18
C GLY A 625 -48.98 2.39 3.29
N GLU A 626 -48.40 2.23 4.49
CA GLU A 626 -46.96 2.22 4.72
C GLU A 626 -46.53 0.98 5.52
N TRP A 627 -45.31 0.49 5.27
CA TRP A 627 -44.70 -0.56 6.09
C TRP A 627 -44.13 0.03 7.38
N LYS A 628 -44.52 -0.52 8.52
CA LYS A 628 -44.12 -0.05 9.86
C LYS A 628 -43.50 -1.17 10.67
N ILE A 629 -42.45 -0.86 11.44
CA ILE A 629 -41.77 -1.84 12.29
C ILE A 629 -42.65 -2.16 13.51
N LEU A 630 -42.96 -3.44 13.69
CA LEU A 630 -43.74 -3.99 14.78
C LEU A 630 -42.85 -4.53 15.90
N ARG A 631 -41.72 -5.17 15.57
CA ARG A 631 -40.74 -5.68 16.54
C ARG A 631 -39.31 -5.54 16.02
N GLU A 632 -38.39 -5.38 16.96
CA GLU A 632 -36.95 -5.28 16.72
C GLU A 632 -36.26 -6.33 17.59
N LEU A 633 -35.64 -7.34 16.96
CA LEU A 633 -34.99 -8.45 17.65
C LEU A 633 -33.49 -8.45 17.33
N VAL A 634 -32.66 -8.63 18.35
CA VAL A 634 -31.23 -8.86 18.19
C VAL A 634 -30.98 -10.36 18.31
N ASN A 635 -30.55 -10.96 17.22
CA ASN A 635 -30.20 -12.38 17.21
C ASN A 635 -28.77 -12.51 17.76
N PRO A 636 -28.54 -13.36 18.79
CA PRO A 636 -27.22 -13.58 19.37
C PRO A 636 -26.21 -14.19 18.37
#